data_AF-A0A1M6MVK0-F1
#
_entry.id   AF-A0A1M6MVK0-F1
#
_cell.length_a   1.000
_cell.length_b   1.000
_cell.length_c   1.000
_cell.angle_alpha   90.00
_cell.angle_beta   90.00
_cell.angle_gamma   90.00
#
_symmetry.space_group_name_H-M   'P 1'
#
loop_
_entity.id
_entity.type
_entity.pdbx_description
1 polymer ?
#
loop_
_entity_poly.entity_id
_entity_poly.type
_entity_poly.pdbx_seq_one_letter_code
_entity_poly.pdbx_strand_id
1 'polypeptide(L)'
;MMKKVLSMLMVTVMILTVLAVPAFADDGCTTYPYVTLDDSNDFTIVGDVSNTQTIKAVGLDSSWSKHDFTAIEKQYLTWTTSDSEVVKFVSGPTTVTSKTGVDQVTIKTMGQGTATVTVTYDTPDDAPVTVTSYVVVEGSTVTNSVSEVNIVVDGVSSDDFTMTFNTVPLFDLSDAGICTNDNDVLKKTPSAIHALLYALEIYYSDETTSTAINNFDWNWVKKNVTIESEGSYVSRISNDTNDYSNGWQFEVNSSAPNHAASVIPLSDNDGVTWKFKQFSW
;
A
#
# COMPACT_ATOMS: atom_id res chain seq x y z
N MET A 1 -42.18 -44.64 48.60
CA MET A 1 -40.87 -44.73 47.92
C MET A 1 -40.74 -43.78 46.72
N MET A 2 -41.72 -43.67 45.82
CA MET A 2 -41.69 -42.78 44.64
C MET A 2 -41.36 -41.30 44.90
N LYS A 3 -41.88 -40.69 45.98
CA LYS A 3 -41.65 -39.26 46.27
C LYS A 3 -40.18 -38.92 46.57
N LYS A 4 -39.43 -39.83 47.22
CA LYS A 4 -38.00 -39.62 47.53
C LYS A 4 -37.12 -39.72 46.29
N VAL A 5 -37.47 -40.63 45.37
CA VAL A 5 -36.77 -40.79 44.08
C VAL A 5 -37.00 -39.58 43.18
N LEU A 6 -38.23 -39.05 43.13
CA LEU A 6 -38.56 -37.88 42.32
C LEU A 6 -37.87 -36.60 42.82
N SER A 7 -37.81 -36.38 44.14
CA SER A 7 -37.05 -35.26 44.72
C SER A 7 -35.55 -35.38 44.43
N MET A 8 -35.00 -36.59 44.49
CA MET A 8 -33.58 -36.81 44.20
C MET A 8 -33.28 -36.53 42.72
N LEU A 9 -34.16 -36.95 41.81
CA LEU A 9 -34.04 -36.65 40.37
C LEU A 9 -34.12 -35.15 40.08
N MET A 10 -35.04 -34.42 40.72
CA MET A 10 -35.16 -32.97 40.56
C MET A 10 -33.94 -32.21 41.10
N VAL A 11 -33.39 -32.62 42.24
CA VAL A 11 -32.18 -32.00 42.82
C VAL A 11 -30.97 -32.26 41.91
N THR A 12 -30.84 -33.48 41.37
CA THR A 12 -29.76 -33.80 40.42
C THR A 12 -29.87 -33.01 39.12
N VAL A 13 -31.09 -32.83 38.57
CA VAL A 13 -31.31 -31.99 37.38
C VAL A 13 -31.02 -30.52 37.66
N MET A 14 -31.42 -29.99 38.83
CA MET A 14 -31.08 -28.61 39.22
C MET A 14 -29.57 -28.41 39.35
N ILE A 15 -28.85 -29.37 39.94
CA ILE A 15 -27.38 -29.32 40.06
C ILE A 15 -26.73 -29.37 38.66
N LEU A 16 -27.25 -30.19 37.74
CA LEU A 16 -26.80 -30.24 36.33
C LEU A 16 -27.07 -28.93 35.57
N THR A 17 -28.18 -28.23 35.84
CA THR A 17 -28.49 -26.95 35.19
C THR A 17 -27.71 -25.77 35.77
N VAL A 18 -27.29 -25.84 37.04
CA VAL A 18 -26.49 -24.78 37.70
C VAL A 18 -24.99 -24.96 37.44
N LEU A 19 -24.54 -26.18 37.14
CA LEU A 19 -23.18 -26.50 36.69
C LEU A 19 -23.01 -26.49 35.17
N ALA A 20 -24.09 -26.25 34.41
CA ALA A 20 -23.98 -25.82 33.03
C ALA A 20 -23.41 -24.39 33.03
N VAL A 21 -22.09 -24.30 33.18
CA VAL A 21 -21.34 -23.14 32.73
C VAL A 21 -21.83 -22.88 31.31
N PRO A 22 -22.22 -21.65 30.93
CA PRO A 22 -22.36 -21.38 29.51
C PRO A 22 -21.01 -21.79 28.91
N ALA A 23 -21.00 -22.86 28.13
CA ALA A 23 -20.03 -22.96 27.09
C ALA A 23 -20.33 -21.71 26.27
N PHE A 24 -19.59 -20.62 26.53
CA PHE A 24 -19.33 -19.67 25.48
C PHE A 24 -18.97 -20.57 24.31
N ALA A 25 -19.80 -20.53 23.26
CA ALA A 25 -19.40 -21.14 22.02
C ALA A 25 -18.09 -20.44 21.72
N ASP A 26 -16.98 -21.14 22.01
CA ASP A 26 -15.75 -20.94 21.30
C ASP A 26 -16.20 -21.16 19.86
N ASP A 27 -16.47 -20.05 19.19
CA ASP A 27 -16.96 -20.04 17.81
C ASP A 27 -15.87 -20.58 16.86
N GLY A 28 -14.72 -20.97 17.42
CA GLY A 28 -13.58 -21.55 16.74
C GLY A 28 -12.76 -20.48 16.03
N CYS A 29 -13.00 -19.19 16.31
CA CYS A 29 -12.31 -18.09 15.67
C CYS A 29 -11.14 -17.62 16.51
N THR A 30 -9.96 -17.66 15.89
CA THR A 30 -8.84 -16.88 16.39
C THR A 30 -9.14 -15.43 16.05
N THR A 31 -9.31 -14.61 17.08
CA THR A 31 -9.47 -13.16 16.93
C THR A 31 -8.10 -12.56 16.59
N TYR A 32 -7.92 -12.14 15.34
CA TYR A 32 -6.71 -11.43 14.94
C TYR A 32 -6.87 -9.94 15.25
N PRO A 33 -6.01 -9.35 16.10
CA PRO A 33 -6.06 -7.91 16.38
C PRO A 33 -5.77 -7.05 15.15
N TYR A 34 -5.16 -7.62 14.11
CA TYR A 34 -4.90 -6.93 12.85
C TYR A 34 -5.05 -7.89 11.65
N VAL A 35 -5.25 -7.32 10.47
CA VAL A 35 -5.16 -8.04 9.19
C VAL A 35 -4.15 -7.35 8.29
N THR A 36 -3.52 -8.13 7.42
CA THR A 36 -2.52 -7.65 6.47
C THR A 36 -2.59 -8.41 5.15
N LEU A 37 -1.82 -7.97 4.17
CA LEU A 37 -1.65 -8.69 2.90
C LEU A 37 -0.50 -9.71 3.02
N ASP A 38 -0.66 -10.85 2.37
CA ASP A 38 0.30 -11.96 2.44
C ASP A 38 1.63 -11.59 1.77
N ASP A 39 1.56 -10.95 0.60
CA ASP A 39 2.70 -10.40 -0.12
C ASP A 39 2.79 -8.88 0.07
N SER A 40 3.99 -8.36 0.33
CA SER A 40 4.23 -6.92 0.40
C SER A 40 3.99 -6.22 -0.95
N ASN A 41 4.16 -6.93 -2.07
CA ASN A 41 3.89 -6.41 -3.41
C ASN A 41 2.40 -6.13 -3.65
N ASP A 42 1.51 -6.66 -2.80
CA ASP A 42 0.07 -6.42 -2.96
C ASP A 42 -0.39 -5.11 -2.32
N PHE A 43 0.44 -4.41 -1.55
CA PHE A 43 0.05 -3.11 -0.97
C PHE A 43 -0.06 -2.01 -2.03
N THR A 44 0.74 -2.11 -3.08
CA THR A 44 0.74 -1.19 -4.21
C THR A 44 0.83 -1.98 -5.51
N ILE A 45 -0.20 -1.87 -6.34
CA ILE A 45 -0.29 -2.59 -7.61
C ILE A 45 -0.30 -1.57 -8.74
N VAL A 46 0.72 -1.60 -9.59
CA VAL A 46 0.74 -0.84 -10.85
C VAL A 46 0.53 -1.81 -12.00
N GLY A 47 -0.36 -1.48 -12.93
CA GLY A 47 -0.61 -2.36 -14.06
C GLY A 47 -1.37 -1.74 -15.21
N ASP A 48 -1.52 -2.53 -16.27
CA ASP A 48 -2.28 -2.16 -17.46
C ASP A 48 -3.76 -2.51 -17.33
N VAL A 49 -4.59 -1.90 -18.19
CA VAL A 49 -5.99 -2.25 -18.37
C VAL A 49 -6.13 -3.73 -18.78
N SER A 50 -7.12 -4.43 -18.21
CA SER A 50 -7.43 -5.85 -18.43
C SER A 50 -6.43 -6.87 -17.87
N ASN A 51 -5.47 -6.43 -17.06
CA ASN A 51 -4.64 -7.32 -16.26
C ASN A 51 -5.41 -7.91 -15.08
N THR A 52 -4.95 -9.07 -14.61
CA THR A 52 -5.47 -9.71 -13.41
C THR A 52 -4.35 -9.97 -12.42
N GLN A 53 -4.60 -9.69 -11.16
CA GLN A 53 -3.68 -9.99 -10.06
C GLN A 53 -4.44 -10.66 -8.93
N THR A 54 -3.79 -11.59 -8.25
CA THR A 54 -4.36 -12.25 -7.08
C THR A 54 -3.76 -11.63 -5.84
N ILE A 55 -4.61 -11.23 -4.90
CA ILE A 55 -4.25 -10.65 -3.62
C ILE A 55 -4.80 -11.57 -2.53
N LYS A 56 -4.01 -11.82 -1.50
CA LYS A 56 -4.41 -12.63 -0.35
C LYS A 56 -4.24 -11.84 0.94
N ALA A 57 -5.25 -11.91 1.81
CA ALA A 57 -5.21 -11.39 3.16
C ALA A 57 -4.85 -12.50 4.16
N VAL A 58 -4.17 -12.12 5.23
CA VAL A 58 -3.80 -12.98 6.35
C VAL A 58 -4.05 -12.25 7.68
N GLY A 59 -4.33 -13.03 8.72
CA GLY A 59 -4.42 -12.51 10.08
C GLY A 59 -3.04 -12.22 10.66
N LEU A 60 -2.96 -11.24 11.55
CA LEU A 60 -1.76 -10.97 12.35
C LEU A 60 -2.09 -11.13 13.83
N ASP A 61 -1.29 -11.93 14.52
CA ASP A 61 -1.37 -12.04 15.97
C ASP A 61 -0.60 -10.90 16.68
N SER A 62 -0.67 -10.89 18.02
CA SER A 62 0.05 -9.91 18.85
C SER A 62 1.59 -9.96 18.73
N SER A 63 2.14 -11.02 18.10
CA SER A 63 3.57 -11.16 17.81
C SER A 63 3.94 -10.69 16.40
N TRP A 64 2.98 -10.14 15.63
CA TRP A 64 3.12 -9.76 14.22
C TRP A 64 3.41 -10.94 13.28
N SER A 65 3.07 -12.16 13.71
CA SER A 65 3.18 -13.34 12.85
C SER A 65 1.94 -13.43 11.96
N LYS A 66 2.17 -13.72 10.67
CA LYS A 66 1.11 -13.95 9.67
C LYS A 66 0.48 -15.34 9.85
N HIS A 67 -0.84 -15.41 9.78
CA HIS A 67 -1.61 -16.65 9.87
C HIS A 67 -2.67 -16.74 8.78
N ASP A 68 -2.79 -17.92 8.18
CA ASP A 68 -3.88 -18.21 7.24
C ASP A 68 -5.22 -18.27 7.97
N PHE A 69 -6.26 -17.73 7.34
CA PHE A 69 -7.62 -17.81 7.87
C PHE A 69 -8.19 -19.22 7.72
N THR A 70 -8.88 -19.70 8.76
CA THR A 70 -9.67 -20.94 8.70
C THR A 70 -10.92 -20.77 7.83
N ALA A 71 -11.60 -21.87 7.50
CA ALA A 71 -12.84 -21.83 6.73
C ALA A 71 -13.98 -21.07 7.44
N ILE A 72 -13.97 -21.01 8.77
CA ILE A 72 -14.95 -20.25 9.57
C ILE A 72 -14.57 -18.77 9.52
N GLU A 73 -13.30 -18.44 9.79
CA GLU A 73 -12.82 -17.06 9.82
C GLU A 73 -13.00 -16.34 8.48
N LYS A 74 -12.81 -17.04 7.36
CA LYS A 74 -13.03 -16.49 6.01
C LYS A 74 -14.43 -15.89 5.83
N GLN A 75 -15.45 -16.40 6.53
CA GLN A 75 -16.82 -15.90 6.44
C GLN A 75 -16.96 -14.45 6.90
N TYR A 76 -16.04 -13.98 7.74
CA TYR A 76 -15.98 -12.61 8.26
C TYR A 76 -15.17 -11.66 7.38
N LEU A 77 -14.59 -12.14 6.28
CA LEU A 77 -13.84 -11.31 5.33
C LEU A 77 -14.76 -10.74 4.25
N THR A 78 -14.65 -9.43 4.06
CA THR A 78 -15.32 -8.68 2.99
C THR A 78 -14.32 -7.85 2.21
N TRP A 79 -14.27 -8.07 0.90
CA TRP A 79 -13.49 -7.30 -0.05
C TRP A 79 -14.35 -6.28 -0.80
N THR A 80 -13.89 -5.05 -0.92
CA THR A 80 -14.54 -3.96 -1.68
C THR A 80 -13.52 -3.17 -2.50
N THR A 81 -13.97 -2.57 -3.60
CA THR A 81 -13.19 -1.58 -4.37
C THR A 81 -13.81 -0.19 -4.20
N SER A 82 -12.98 0.84 -4.12
CA SER A 82 -13.45 2.24 -4.11
C SER A 82 -13.94 2.72 -5.47
N ASP A 83 -13.47 2.11 -6.56
CA ASP A 83 -13.84 2.48 -7.93
C ASP A 83 -13.95 1.23 -8.82
N SER A 84 -15.18 0.93 -9.24
CA SER A 84 -15.47 -0.23 -10.08
C SER A 84 -15.16 -0.03 -11.56
N GLU A 85 -14.97 1.21 -12.01
CA GLU A 85 -14.53 1.49 -13.37
C GLU A 85 -13.02 1.25 -13.53
N VAL A 86 -12.27 1.22 -12.42
CA VAL A 86 -10.81 0.95 -12.40
C VAL A 86 -10.52 -0.51 -12.01
N VAL A 87 -11.16 -1.05 -10.96
CA VAL A 87 -10.92 -2.43 -10.49
C VAL A 87 -12.22 -3.16 -10.18
N LYS A 88 -12.32 -4.44 -10.56
CA LYS A 88 -13.38 -5.37 -10.10
C LYS A 88 -12.78 -6.69 -9.64
N PHE A 89 -13.52 -7.47 -8.86
CA PHE A 89 -13.12 -8.82 -8.48
C PHE A 89 -13.65 -9.86 -9.48
N VAL A 90 -12.83 -10.84 -9.81
CA VAL A 90 -13.21 -11.98 -10.65
C VAL A 90 -14.04 -12.98 -9.81
N SER A 91 -15.19 -13.38 -10.35
CA SER A 91 -16.10 -14.35 -9.75
C SER A 91 -16.62 -15.31 -10.82
N GLY A 92 -15.89 -16.41 -11.04
CA GLY A 92 -16.20 -17.35 -12.12
C GLY A 92 -16.09 -16.65 -13.49
N PRO A 93 -17.12 -16.69 -14.35
CA PRO A 93 -17.11 -16.02 -15.65
C PRO A 93 -17.45 -14.53 -15.59
N THR A 94 -17.81 -13.99 -14.41
CA THR A 94 -18.24 -12.59 -14.25
C THR A 94 -17.28 -11.79 -13.37
N THR A 95 -17.52 -10.49 -13.27
CA THR A 95 -16.84 -9.60 -12.33
C THR A 95 -17.85 -8.97 -11.38
N VAL A 96 -17.42 -8.68 -10.15
CA VAL A 96 -18.23 -8.13 -9.06
C VAL A 96 -17.47 -7.00 -8.36
N THR A 97 -18.17 -6.13 -7.65
CA THR A 97 -17.57 -4.99 -6.93
C THR A 97 -17.28 -5.28 -5.46
N SER A 98 -17.80 -6.40 -4.94
CA SER A 98 -17.49 -6.91 -3.62
C SER A 98 -17.44 -8.42 -3.60
N LYS A 99 -16.70 -8.99 -2.65
CA LYS A 99 -16.63 -10.44 -2.44
C LYS A 99 -16.50 -10.74 -0.95
N THR A 100 -17.30 -11.67 -0.45
CA THR A 100 -17.30 -12.06 0.97
C THR A 100 -16.91 -13.53 1.10
N GLY A 101 -16.52 -13.95 2.31
CA GLY A 101 -16.30 -15.37 2.57
C GLY A 101 -14.99 -15.93 2.04
N VAL A 102 -14.06 -15.07 1.62
CA VAL A 102 -12.78 -15.45 1.01
C VAL A 102 -11.64 -14.58 1.53
N ASP A 103 -10.49 -15.20 1.75
CA ASP A 103 -9.22 -14.57 2.09
C ASP A 103 -8.38 -14.20 0.87
N GLN A 104 -8.75 -14.71 -0.30
CA GLN A 104 -8.05 -14.43 -1.55
C GLN A 104 -9.02 -13.96 -2.63
N VAL A 105 -8.66 -12.88 -3.31
CA VAL A 105 -9.39 -12.34 -4.45
C VAL A 105 -8.48 -12.20 -5.65
N THR A 106 -9.02 -12.46 -6.83
CA THR A 106 -8.38 -12.05 -8.08
C THR A 106 -9.04 -10.75 -8.51
N ILE A 107 -8.27 -9.66 -8.53
CA ILE A 107 -8.70 -8.39 -9.10
C ILE A 107 -8.50 -8.43 -10.62
N LYS A 108 -9.34 -7.67 -11.32
CA LYS A 108 -9.22 -7.36 -12.75
C LYS A 108 -9.24 -5.85 -12.91
N THR A 109 -8.23 -5.31 -13.56
CA THR A 109 -8.18 -3.89 -13.94
C THR A 109 -9.10 -3.64 -15.12
N MET A 110 -9.92 -2.60 -15.05
CA MET A 110 -11.04 -2.35 -15.96
C MET A 110 -10.79 -1.11 -16.83
N GLY A 111 -10.19 -0.06 -16.27
CA GLY A 111 -9.94 1.21 -16.93
C GLY A 111 -8.80 1.98 -16.25
N GLN A 112 -8.26 2.97 -16.96
CA GLN A 112 -7.22 3.85 -16.42
C GLN A 112 -7.74 4.63 -15.22
N GLY A 113 -6.93 4.77 -14.18
CA GLY A 113 -7.27 5.51 -12.97
C GLY A 113 -6.65 4.87 -11.74
N THR A 114 -7.21 5.19 -10.58
CA THR A 114 -6.75 4.66 -9.29
C THR A 114 -7.92 4.09 -8.50
N ALA A 115 -7.68 3.02 -7.75
CA ALA A 115 -8.67 2.41 -6.87
C ALA A 115 -8.01 1.89 -5.59
N THR A 116 -8.74 1.93 -4.49
CA THR A 116 -8.35 1.26 -3.25
C THR A 116 -9.17 0.00 -3.09
N VAL A 117 -8.50 -1.15 -3.05
CA VAL A 117 -9.09 -2.44 -2.69
C VAL A 117 -8.94 -2.62 -1.18
N THR A 118 -10.05 -2.77 -0.49
CA THR A 118 -10.09 -2.93 0.98
C THR A 118 -10.57 -4.32 1.32
N VAL A 119 -9.89 -4.99 2.24
CA VAL A 119 -10.42 -6.17 2.94
C VAL A 119 -10.71 -5.78 4.38
N THR A 120 -11.91 -6.15 4.84
CA THR A 120 -12.37 -5.97 6.21
C THR A 120 -12.54 -7.34 6.83
N TYR A 121 -12.01 -7.54 8.04
CA TYR A 121 -12.30 -8.68 8.90
C TYR A 121 -13.19 -8.20 10.05
N ASP A 122 -14.44 -8.67 10.06
CA ASP A 122 -15.50 -8.20 10.94
C ASP A 122 -16.09 -9.40 11.71
N THR A 123 -15.52 -9.68 12.87
CA THR A 123 -15.98 -10.76 13.75
C THR A 123 -17.07 -10.26 14.71
N PRO A 124 -17.94 -11.14 15.23
CA PRO A 124 -19.02 -10.72 16.13
C PRO A 124 -18.56 -10.11 17.46
N ASP A 125 -17.35 -10.47 17.90
CA ASP A 125 -16.85 -10.19 19.25
C ASP A 125 -15.84 -9.03 19.31
N ASP A 126 -15.33 -8.55 18.17
CA ASP A 126 -14.32 -7.49 18.10
C ASP A 126 -14.71 -6.35 17.15
N ALA A 127 -13.96 -5.24 17.24
CA ALA A 127 -14.08 -4.16 16.27
C ALA A 127 -13.53 -4.60 14.89
N PRO A 128 -14.17 -4.20 13.77
CA PRO A 128 -13.66 -4.53 12.45
C PRO A 128 -12.26 -3.98 12.22
N VAL A 129 -11.40 -4.79 11.60
CA VAL A 129 -10.06 -4.41 11.20
C VAL A 129 -9.92 -4.48 9.68
N THR A 130 -9.14 -3.56 9.11
CA THR A 130 -9.04 -3.40 7.65
C THR A 130 -7.60 -3.29 7.18
N VAL A 131 -7.32 -3.79 5.99
CA VAL A 131 -6.11 -3.46 5.23
C VAL A 131 -6.47 -3.10 3.79
N THR A 132 -5.67 -2.23 3.19
CA THR A 132 -5.90 -1.69 1.86
C THR A 132 -4.75 -2.00 0.92
N SER A 133 -5.09 -2.29 -0.33
CA SER A 133 -4.20 -2.31 -1.49
C SER A 133 -4.54 -1.13 -2.39
N TYR A 134 -3.53 -0.35 -2.76
CA TYR A 134 -3.68 0.76 -3.71
C TYR A 134 -3.36 0.28 -5.12
N VAL A 135 -4.31 0.42 -6.04
CA VAL A 135 -4.17 -0.02 -7.43
C VAL A 135 -4.12 1.20 -8.34
N VAL A 136 -3.08 1.29 -9.16
CA VAL A 136 -2.95 2.29 -10.22
C VAL A 136 -2.95 1.59 -11.56
N VAL A 137 -3.91 1.95 -12.41
CA VAL A 137 -4.03 1.43 -13.76
C VAL A 137 -3.58 2.50 -14.74
N GLU A 138 -2.45 2.27 -15.40
CA GLU A 138 -1.90 3.21 -16.37
C GLU A 138 -2.65 3.12 -17.71
N GLY A 139 -2.75 4.26 -18.39
CA GLY A 139 -3.32 4.33 -19.73
C GLY A 139 -2.49 3.59 -20.78
N SER A 140 -3.00 3.53 -22.01
CA SER A 140 -2.22 2.99 -23.15
C SER A 140 -1.22 4.00 -23.71
N THR A 141 -1.39 5.29 -23.40
CA THR A 141 -0.51 6.37 -23.87
C THR A 141 0.62 6.58 -22.88
N VAL A 142 1.84 6.67 -23.40
CA VAL A 142 3.03 7.02 -22.60
C VAL A 142 3.20 8.54 -22.61
N THR A 143 3.16 9.12 -21.43
CA THR A 143 3.55 10.51 -21.16
C THR A 143 5.06 10.50 -20.89
N ASN A 144 5.88 10.72 -21.92
CA ASN A 144 7.35 10.66 -21.78
C ASN A 144 7.93 11.77 -20.90
N SER A 145 7.16 12.81 -20.61
CA SER A 145 7.57 13.90 -19.74
C SER A 145 6.37 14.75 -19.32
N VAL A 146 6.51 15.44 -18.19
CA VAL A 146 5.61 16.50 -17.73
C VAL A 146 6.35 17.82 -17.68
N SER A 147 5.64 18.93 -17.84
CA SER A 147 6.22 20.27 -18.01
C SER A 147 6.00 21.16 -16.80
N GLU A 148 6.86 22.17 -16.66
CA GLU A 148 6.72 23.26 -15.66
C GLU A 148 6.58 22.76 -14.21
N VAL A 149 7.25 21.66 -13.86
CA VAL A 149 7.20 21.09 -12.51
C VAL A 149 8.14 21.88 -11.60
N ASN A 150 7.62 22.34 -10.47
CA ASN A 150 8.41 22.99 -9.44
C ASN A 150 8.80 22.00 -8.35
N ILE A 151 10.09 21.82 -8.10
CA ILE A 151 10.61 20.83 -7.16
C ILE A 151 11.34 21.54 -6.04
N VAL A 152 10.94 21.25 -4.80
CA VAL A 152 11.58 21.75 -3.57
C VAL A 152 12.14 20.56 -2.81
N VAL A 153 13.41 20.64 -2.41
CA VAL A 153 14.04 19.70 -1.48
C VAL A 153 14.54 20.50 -0.29
N ASP A 154 14.15 20.09 0.91
CA ASP A 154 14.36 20.79 2.18
C ASP A 154 14.89 19.75 3.18
N GLY A 155 16.22 19.71 3.33
CA GLY A 155 16.93 18.77 4.18
C GLY A 155 17.32 19.39 5.52
N VAL A 156 18.03 18.61 6.32
CA VAL A 156 18.70 19.12 7.53
C VAL A 156 20.21 19.17 7.31
N SER A 157 20.75 18.13 6.70
CA SER A 157 22.17 17.97 6.38
C SER A 157 22.44 17.98 4.87
N SER A 158 21.46 17.62 4.04
CA SER A 158 21.50 17.89 2.59
C SER A 158 21.17 19.35 2.30
N ASP A 159 21.65 19.89 1.18
CA ASP A 159 21.33 21.26 0.79
C ASP A 159 19.84 21.40 0.47
N ASP A 160 19.29 22.55 0.86
CA ASP A 160 17.96 22.98 0.45
C ASP A 160 18.04 23.62 -0.93
N PHE A 161 17.13 23.22 -1.82
CA PHE A 161 17.04 23.84 -3.13
C PHE A 161 15.62 23.86 -3.67
N THR A 162 15.41 24.77 -4.62
CA THR A 162 14.19 24.86 -5.40
C THR A 162 14.56 25.00 -6.86
N MET A 163 14.00 24.13 -7.70
CA MET A 163 14.22 24.13 -9.13
C MET A 163 12.89 24.02 -9.86
N THR A 164 12.70 24.86 -10.87
CA THR A 164 11.59 24.72 -11.81
C THR A 164 12.12 24.10 -13.08
N PHE A 165 11.57 22.94 -13.45
CA PHE A 165 11.94 22.24 -14.66
C PHE A 165 10.91 22.48 -15.75
N ASN A 166 11.37 22.96 -16.91
CA ASN A 166 10.52 23.02 -18.11
C ASN A 166 10.05 21.63 -18.52
N THR A 167 10.81 20.58 -18.18
CA THR A 167 10.50 19.20 -18.51
C THR A 167 11.09 18.28 -17.44
N VAL A 168 10.26 17.41 -16.86
CA VAL A 168 10.69 16.26 -16.06
C VAL A 168 10.43 15.01 -16.90
N PRO A 169 11.49 14.28 -17.30
CA PRO A 169 11.35 13.10 -18.14
C PRO A 169 10.84 11.88 -17.33
N LEU A 170 10.19 10.97 -18.04
CA LEU A 170 9.98 9.59 -17.60
C LEU A 170 11.28 8.80 -17.85
N PHE A 171 11.66 7.96 -16.90
CA PHE A 171 12.81 7.06 -17.00
C PHE A 171 12.60 5.85 -16.08
N ASP A 172 13.34 4.78 -16.30
CA ASP A 172 13.28 3.60 -15.44
C ASP A 172 14.10 3.84 -14.16
N LEU A 173 13.56 3.56 -12.97
CA LEU A 173 14.32 3.73 -11.72
C LEU A 173 15.53 2.80 -11.63
N SER A 174 15.53 1.70 -12.38
CA SER A 174 16.70 0.82 -12.52
C SER A 174 17.85 1.49 -13.29
N ASP A 175 17.56 2.40 -14.24
CA ASP A 175 18.61 3.21 -14.91
C ASP A 175 19.33 4.12 -13.91
N ALA A 176 18.56 4.67 -12.97
CA ALA A 176 19.06 5.42 -11.82
C ALA A 176 19.74 4.53 -10.76
N GLY A 177 19.81 3.21 -10.99
CA GLY A 177 20.43 2.23 -10.11
C GLY A 177 19.78 2.15 -8.72
N ILE A 178 18.53 2.59 -8.61
CA ILE A 178 17.81 2.71 -7.35
C ILE A 178 17.19 1.38 -6.93
N CYS A 179 16.57 0.68 -7.86
CA CYS A 179 15.92 -0.59 -7.56
C CYS A 179 16.10 -1.58 -8.71
N THR A 180 16.17 -2.87 -8.36
CA THR A 180 16.17 -3.98 -9.34
C THR A 180 14.77 -4.52 -9.60
N ASN A 181 13.81 -4.15 -8.75
CA ASN A 181 12.39 -4.45 -8.85
C ASN A 181 11.65 -3.12 -8.76
N ASP A 182 10.85 -2.82 -9.76
CA ASP A 182 10.16 -1.54 -9.95
C ASP A 182 8.68 -1.75 -10.31
N ASN A 183 8.13 -2.93 -9.99
CA ASN A 183 6.77 -3.32 -10.34
C ASN A 183 5.68 -2.41 -9.74
N ASP A 184 5.99 -1.68 -8.67
CA ASP A 184 5.12 -0.71 -7.99
C ASP A 184 5.49 0.75 -8.36
N VAL A 185 6.15 0.95 -9.50
CA VAL A 185 6.49 2.27 -10.04
C VAL A 185 5.76 2.49 -11.35
N LEU A 186 5.24 3.70 -11.55
CA LEU A 186 4.64 4.08 -12.84
C LEU A 186 5.62 3.90 -14.00
N LYS A 187 5.15 3.30 -15.10
CA LYS A 187 5.94 2.99 -16.31
C LYS A 187 5.62 3.88 -17.49
N LYS A 188 4.54 4.67 -17.40
CA LYS A 188 4.02 5.44 -18.53
C LYS A 188 3.81 6.90 -18.22
N THR A 189 3.95 7.32 -16.97
CA THR A 189 3.85 8.73 -16.56
C THR A 189 4.87 9.02 -15.46
N PRO A 190 5.62 10.14 -15.52
CA PRO A 190 6.51 10.56 -14.44
C PRO A 190 5.72 10.66 -13.13
N SER A 191 6.33 10.18 -12.05
CA SER A 191 5.79 10.27 -10.70
C SER A 191 6.63 11.18 -9.82
N ALA A 192 6.16 11.45 -8.60
CA ALA A 192 6.87 12.29 -7.64
C ALA A 192 8.31 11.80 -7.37
N ILE A 193 8.56 10.48 -7.43
CA ILE A 193 9.92 9.93 -7.29
C ILE A 193 10.81 10.23 -8.51
N HIS A 194 10.25 10.20 -9.72
CA HIS A 194 11.00 10.56 -10.93
C HIS A 194 11.47 12.01 -10.87
N ALA A 195 10.57 12.91 -10.45
CA ALA A 195 10.88 14.32 -10.24
C ALA A 195 12.01 14.52 -9.22
N LEU A 196 11.92 13.87 -8.05
CA LEU A 196 12.96 13.97 -7.01
C LEU A 196 14.33 13.54 -7.53
N LEU A 197 14.41 12.34 -8.10
CA LEU A 197 15.69 11.77 -8.55
C LEU A 197 16.30 12.60 -9.67
N TYR A 198 15.48 13.04 -10.63
CA TYR A 198 15.92 13.93 -11.69
C TYR A 198 16.46 15.26 -11.14
N ALA A 199 15.76 15.86 -10.18
CA ALA A 199 16.19 17.12 -9.56
C ALA A 199 17.50 16.98 -8.79
N LEU A 200 17.64 15.91 -8.00
CA LEU A 200 18.86 15.62 -7.25
C LEU A 200 20.06 15.41 -8.17
N GLU A 201 19.88 14.66 -9.27
CA GLU A 201 20.96 14.41 -10.22
C GLU A 201 21.39 15.72 -10.90
N ILE A 202 20.45 16.51 -11.41
CA ILE A 202 20.76 17.82 -12.02
C ILE A 202 21.42 18.79 -11.03
N TYR A 203 20.99 18.80 -9.77
CA TYR A 203 21.50 19.76 -8.78
C TYR A 203 22.92 19.42 -8.32
N TYR A 204 23.23 18.12 -8.13
CA TYR A 204 24.48 17.69 -7.50
C TYR A 204 25.53 17.11 -8.44
N SER A 205 25.19 16.82 -9.71
CA SER A 205 26.14 16.30 -10.69
C SER A 205 26.43 17.29 -11.81
N ASP A 206 27.24 16.86 -12.79
CA ASP A 206 27.53 17.66 -13.99
C ASP A 206 26.44 17.49 -15.06
N GLU A 207 25.39 16.70 -14.78
CA GLU A 207 24.26 16.52 -15.68
C GLU A 207 23.44 17.80 -15.82
N THR A 208 22.88 18.00 -17.01
CA THR A 208 22.07 19.19 -17.31
C THR A 208 20.75 18.79 -17.95
N THR A 209 19.79 19.72 -17.96
CA THR A 209 18.52 19.53 -18.68
C THR A 209 18.69 19.36 -20.19
N SER A 210 19.91 19.55 -20.73
CA SER A 210 20.24 19.30 -22.13
C SER A 210 20.82 17.91 -22.39
N THR A 211 21.28 17.20 -21.34
CA THR A 211 21.67 15.80 -21.49
C THR A 211 20.42 14.96 -21.69
N ALA A 212 20.46 14.02 -22.64
CA ALA A 212 19.35 13.07 -22.81
C ALA A 212 19.28 12.13 -21.60
N ILE A 213 18.09 11.90 -21.05
CA ILE A 213 17.90 11.16 -19.78
C ILE A 213 18.53 9.75 -19.79
N ASN A 214 18.52 9.09 -20.94
CA ASN A 214 19.12 7.76 -21.14
C ASN A 214 20.65 7.77 -21.17
N ASN A 215 21.28 8.94 -21.13
CA ASN A 215 22.73 9.12 -21.05
C ASN A 215 23.18 9.57 -19.66
N PHE A 216 22.26 9.79 -18.71
CA PHE A 216 22.63 10.15 -17.34
C PHE A 216 23.42 9.01 -16.71
N ASP A 217 24.55 9.31 -16.07
CA ASP A 217 25.31 8.29 -15.38
C ASP A 217 24.72 7.92 -14.00
N TRP A 218 23.89 8.82 -13.44
CA TRP A 218 23.23 8.69 -12.13
C TRP A 218 24.19 8.46 -10.97
N ASN A 219 25.46 8.84 -11.12
CA ASN A 219 26.51 8.50 -10.16
C ASN A 219 26.25 9.14 -8.80
N TRP A 220 25.71 10.36 -8.78
CA TRP A 220 25.42 11.03 -7.53
C TRP A 220 24.22 10.38 -6.85
N VAL A 221 23.12 10.18 -7.57
CA VAL A 221 21.90 9.54 -7.04
C VAL A 221 22.20 8.14 -6.49
N LYS A 222 22.89 7.27 -7.26
CA LYS A 222 23.24 5.89 -6.85
C LYS A 222 24.02 5.83 -5.53
N LYS A 223 24.84 6.84 -5.27
CA LYS A 223 25.70 6.89 -4.08
C LYS A 223 24.99 7.47 -2.86
N ASN A 224 24.13 8.47 -3.07
CA ASN A 224 23.64 9.32 -1.98
C ASN A 224 22.17 9.09 -1.64
N VAL A 225 21.39 8.50 -2.55
CA VAL A 225 19.97 8.23 -2.33
C VAL A 225 19.76 6.76 -1.96
N THR A 226 18.87 6.49 -1.01
CA THR A 226 18.40 5.14 -0.71
C THR A 226 16.88 5.15 -0.72
N ILE A 227 16.33 4.24 -1.50
CA ILE A 227 14.89 4.02 -1.61
C ILE A 227 14.62 2.58 -1.21
N GLU A 228 13.62 2.40 -0.37
CA GLU A 228 13.15 1.13 0.13
C GLU A 228 11.75 0.86 -0.41
N SER A 229 11.36 -0.41 -0.37
CA SER A 229 10.06 -0.88 -0.86
C SER A 229 9.80 -0.38 -2.30
N GLU A 230 10.76 -0.68 -3.18
CA GLU A 230 10.66 -0.56 -4.64
C GLU A 230 10.35 0.85 -5.21
N GLY A 231 10.41 1.91 -4.40
CA GLY A 231 9.99 3.25 -4.84
C GLY A 231 9.12 3.97 -3.82
N SER A 232 8.61 3.21 -2.85
CA SER A 232 7.62 3.68 -1.90
C SER A 232 8.17 4.60 -0.83
N TYR A 233 9.43 4.41 -0.43
CA TYR A 233 10.00 5.12 0.70
C TYR A 233 11.42 5.60 0.44
N VAL A 234 11.65 6.91 0.48
CA VAL A 234 13.01 7.48 0.43
C VAL A 234 13.59 7.42 1.85
N SER A 235 14.49 6.48 2.11
CA SER A 235 15.09 6.30 3.45
C SER A 235 16.34 7.15 3.68
N ARG A 236 16.98 7.65 2.61
CA ARG A 236 18.14 8.53 2.71
C ARG A 236 18.30 9.45 1.50
N ILE A 237 18.70 10.69 1.75
CA ILE A 237 19.32 11.59 0.77
C ILE A 237 20.57 12.21 1.42
N SER A 238 21.74 11.98 0.83
CA SER A 238 23.04 12.40 1.40
C SER A 238 23.18 11.85 2.83
N ASN A 239 23.36 12.72 3.84
CA ASN A 239 23.49 12.32 5.25
C ASN A 239 22.15 12.30 6.01
N ASP A 240 21.07 12.84 5.42
CA ASP A 240 19.75 12.82 6.04
C ASP A 240 19.13 11.44 5.86
N THR A 241 19.20 10.66 6.93
CA THR A 241 18.77 9.26 6.99
C THR A 241 17.58 9.16 7.92
N ASN A 242 16.52 8.48 7.48
CA ASN A 242 15.32 8.33 8.28
C ASN A 242 15.60 7.55 9.56
N ASP A 243 14.97 7.96 10.66
CA ASP A 243 15.04 7.32 11.97
C ASP A 243 13.63 7.13 12.53
N TYR A 244 13.49 6.72 13.80
CA TYR A 244 12.19 6.50 14.43
C TYR A 244 11.36 7.77 14.64
N SER A 245 11.96 8.94 14.48
CA SER A 245 11.38 10.26 14.78
C SER A 245 11.31 11.17 13.57
N ASN A 246 12.23 11.06 12.60
CA ASN A 246 12.32 11.91 11.43
C ASN A 246 12.42 11.09 10.16
N GLY A 247 11.93 11.65 9.05
CA GLY A 247 12.19 11.08 7.75
C GLY A 247 11.80 12.00 6.61
N TRP A 248 12.19 11.59 5.41
CA TRP A 248 11.78 12.23 4.16
C TRP A 248 10.28 12.03 3.93
N GLN A 249 9.59 13.15 3.79
CA GLN A 249 8.15 13.22 3.52
C GLN A 249 7.94 14.07 2.28
N PHE A 250 6.94 13.71 1.47
CA PHE A 250 6.66 14.42 0.23
C PHE A 250 5.22 14.94 0.16
N GLU A 251 5.07 16.02 -0.58
CA GLU A 251 3.80 16.66 -0.89
C GLU A 251 3.75 16.95 -2.39
N VAL A 252 2.59 16.73 -3.00
CA VAL A 252 2.29 17.17 -4.36
C VAL A 252 1.21 18.24 -4.28
N ASN A 253 1.47 19.42 -4.84
CA ASN A 253 0.58 20.58 -4.77
C ASN A 253 0.16 20.95 -3.34
N SER A 254 1.12 20.94 -2.40
CA SER A 254 0.91 21.20 -0.96
C SER A 254 -0.04 20.21 -0.27
N SER A 255 -0.27 19.04 -0.88
CA SER A 255 -1.06 17.95 -0.30
C SER A 255 -0.16 16.74 -0.11
N ALA A 256 -0.09 16.22 1.11
CA ALA A 256 0.60 14.97 1.41
C ALA A 256 -0.23 13.80 0.85
N PRO A 257 0.28 13.04 -0.15
CA PRO A 257 -0.48 11.93 -0.70
C PRO A 257 -0.50 10.77 0.31
N ASN A 258 -1.60 10.01 0.33
CA ASN A 258 -1.74 8.82 1.19
C ASN A 258 -1.04 7.57 0.61
N HIS A 259 -0.21 7.74 -0.42
CA HIS A 259 0.40 6.66 -1.18
C HIS A 259 1.87 6.96 -1.50
N ALA A 260 2.59 5.93 -1.89
CA ALA A 260 3.99 5.97 -2.28
C ALA A 260 4.29 6.98 -3.40
N ALA A 261 5.44 7.67 -3.30
CA ALA A 261 5.86 8.64 -4.32
C ALA A 261 6.09 8.02 -5.70
N SER A 262 6.37 6.72 -5.77
CA SER A 262 6.52 5.97 -7.01
C SER A 262 5.24 5.86 -7.83
N VAL A 263 4.06 5.98 -7.19
CA VAL A 263 2.74 5.78 -7.80
C VAL A 263 1.85 7.01 -7.85
N ILE A 264 2.36 8.18 -7.43
CA ILE A 264 1.66 9.45 -7.61
C ILE A 264 2.02 10.03 -8.98
N PRO A 265 1.14 9.96 -9.99
CA PRO A 265 1.42 10.53 -11.31
C PRO A 265 1.51 12.05 -11.21
N LEU A 266 2.45 12.63 -11.93
CA LEU A 266 2.55 14.07 -12.09
C LEU A 266 1.79 14.54 -13.32
N SER A 267 1.33 15.78 -13.26
CA SER A 267 0.76 16.56 -14.34
C SER A 267 1.63 17.80 -14.60
N ASP A 268 1.41 18.45 -15.74
CA ASP A 268 2.04 19.73 -16.03
C ASP A 268 1.70 20.75 -14.93
N ASN A 269 2.68 21.58 -14.54
CA ASN A 269 2.59 22.61 -13.50
C ASN A 269 2.51 22.10 -12.05
N ASP A 270 2.69 20.80 -11.81
CA ASP A 270 2.69 20.28 -10.44
C ASP A 270 3.86 20.81 -9.62
N GLY A 271 3.61 21.05 -8.33
CA GLY A 271 4.64 21.33 -7.33
C GLY A 271 4.93 20.09 -6.51
N VAL A 272 6.19 19.63 -6.46
CA VAL A 272 6.64 18.51 -5.64
C VAL A 272 7.57 19.04 -4.56
N THR A 273 7.24 18.78 -3.30
CA THR A 273 8.06 19.19 -2.15
C THR A 273 8.50 17.96 -1.38
N TRP A 274 9.79 17.86 -1.09
CA TRP A 274 10.38 16.85 -0.22
C TRP A 274 11.01 17.53 0.99
N LYS A 275 10.63 17.09 2.19
CA LYS A 275 11.13 17.65 3.44
C LYS A 275 11.61 16.55 4.37
N PHE A 276 12.80 16.72 4.95
CA PHE A 276 13.24 15.91 6.07
C PHE A 276 12.71 16.51 7.36
N LYS A 277 11.66 15.92 7.93
CA LYS A 277 10.99 16.46 9.13
C LYS A 277 10.54 15.36 10.08
N GLN A 278 10.24 15.77 11.31
CA GLN A 278 9.70 14.88 12.33
C GLN A 278 8.37 14.26 11.85
N PHE A 279 8.15 12.98 12.11
CA PHE A 279 6.87 12.33 11.87
C PHE A 279 5.82 12.88 12.84
N SER A 280 4.66 13.26 12.29
CA SER A 280 3.47 13.60 13.06
C SER A 280 2.52 12.40 13.05
N TRP A 281 2.46 11.68 14.16
CA TRP A 281 1.51 10.59 14.39
C TRP A 281 0.24 11.11 15.06
#